data_AF-A0A183FU58-F1
#
_entry.id   AF-A0A183FU58-F1
#
_cell.length_a   1.000
_cell.length_b   1.000
_cell.length_c   1.000
_cell.angle_alpha   90.00
_cell.angle_beta   90.00
_cell.angle_gamma   90.00
#
_symmetry.space_group_name_H-M   'P 1'
#
loop_
_entity.id
_entity.type
_entity.pdbx_description
1 polymer ?
#
loop_
_entity_poly.entity_id
_entity_poly.type
_entity_poly.pdbx_seq_one_letter_code
_entity_poly.pdbx_strand_id
1 'polypeptide(L)'
;MSFALVFFLHCRTRDVILVTDIREGTEVGAVTKARWNGRMYKAKVLYIGPKELCEVKAPNVTEEGELVDTPFDVSRSSLLLDEESSSNTRLNTSMEEEQMRFNKEGVTRLIKVEESVGLLKDLVVQMYV
;
A
#
# COMPACT_ATOMS: atom_id res chain seq x y z
N MET A 1 3.08 6.39 14.15
CA MET A 1 4.26 5.54 13.85
C MET A 1 4.29 5.32 12.35
N SER A 2 5.43 5.49 11.70
CA SER A 2 5.58 5.28 10.25
C SER A 2 6.12 3.88 9.94
N PHE A 3 5.67 3.34 8.82
CA PHE A 3 6.05 2.04 8.30
C PHE A 3 6.72 2.21 6.93
N ALA A 4 7.49 1.21 6.54
CA ALA A 4 8.13 1.15 5.24
C ALA A 4 7.81 -0.19 4.59
N LEU A 5 7.38 -0.13 3.34
CA LEU A 5 7.35 -1.28 2.45
C LEU A 5 8.76 -1.47 1.89
N VAL A 6 9.37 -2.61 2.20
CA VAL A 6 10.73 -2.93 1.79
C VAL A 6 10.76 -4.23 1.00
N PHE A 7 11.74 -4.34 0.11
CA PHE A 7 12.02 -5.55 -0.65
C PHE A 7 13.40 -6.11 -0.29
N PHE A 8 13.44 -7.29 0.30
CA PHE A 8 14.66 -7.99 0.68
C PHE A 8 15.31 -8.63 -0.54
N LEU A 9 16.44 -8.08 -0.95
CA LEU A 9 17.13 -8.46 -2.19
C LEU A 9 17.62 -9.92 -2.19
N HIS A 10 17.97 -10.46 -1.02
CA HIS A 10 18.48 -11.84 -0.91
C HIS A 10 17.38 -12.89 -1.01
N CYS A 11 16.23 -12.65 -0.37
CA CYS A 11 15.14 -13.61 -0.32
C CYS A 11 14.07 -13.33 -1.39
N ARG A 12 14.19 -12.20 -2.10
CA ARG A 12 13.19 -11.66 -3.04
C ARG A 12 11.79 -11.57 -2.42
N THR A 13 11.75 -11.27 -1.13
CA THR A 13 10.51 -11.12 -0.37
C THR A 13 10.26 -9.65 -0.08
N ARG A 14 9.00 -9.27 -0.10
CA ARG A 14 8.53 -7.96 0.34
C ARG A 14 7.93 -8.07 1.73
N ASP A 15 8.13 -7.04 2.55
CA ASP A 15 7.47 -6.96 3.85
C ASP A 15 7.26 -5.51 4.29
N VAL A 16 6.37 -5.32 5.25
CA VAL A 16 6.09 -4.02 5.88
C VAL A 16 6.74 -4.00 7.26
N ILE A 17 7.74 -3.14 7.42
CA ILE A 17 8.48 -2.99 8.68
C ILE A 17 8.32 -1.60 9.25
N LEU A 18 8.70 -1.39 10.51
CA LEU A 18 8.76 -0.06 11.08
C LEU A 18 9.92 0.72 10.48
N VAL A 19 9.75 2.03 10.29
CA VAL A 19 10.86 2.89 9.84
C VAL A 19 12.03 2.86 10.83
N THR A 20 11.76 2.65 12.12
CA THR A 20 12.79 2.49 13.16
C THR A 20 13.66 1.24 13.00
N ASP A 21 13.21 0.25 12.21
CA ASP A 21 13.98 -0.95 11.90
C ASP A 21 14.94 -0.75 10.72
N ILE A 22 14.90 0.43 10.08
CA ILE A 22 15.84 0.84 9.03
C ILE A 22 16.94 1.67 9.67
N ARG A 23 18.21 1.26 9.51
CA ARG A 23 19.33 1.96 10.17
C ARG A 23 19.73 3.26 9.48
N GLU A 24 19.79 3.25 8.15
CA GLU A 24 20.39 4.30 7.32
C GLU A 24 19.54 4.48 6.05
N GLY A 25 19.44 5.67 5.48
CA GLY A 25 18.78 5.86 4.17
C GLY A 25 17.31 5.41 4.11
N THR A 26 16.44 6.08 4.86
CA THR A 26 14.97 5.98 4.75
C THR A 26 14.46 6.80 3.56
N GLU A 27 15.12 6.67 2.43
CA GLU A 27 14.71 7.31 1.18
C GLU A 27 14.09 6.24 0.28
N VAL A 28 12.95 6.56 -0.33
CA VAL A 28 12.30 5.66 -1.29
C VAL A 28 13.24 5.44 -2.47
N GLY A 29 13.41 4.19 -2.88
CA GLY A 29 14.34 3.76 -3.92
C GLY A 29 15.74 3.39 -3.41
N ALA A 30 16.12 3.82 -2.21
CA ALA A 30 17.43 3.51 -1.64
C ALA A 30 17.55 2.04 -1.21
N VAL A 31 18.75 1.50 -1.34
CA VAL A 31 19.08 0.16 -0.84
C VAL A 31 19.84 0.29 0.47
N THR A 32 19.26 -0.26 1.54
CA THR A 32 19.73 -0.10 2.91
C THR A 32 19.74 -1.42 3.69
N LYS A 33 20.19 -1.38 4.95
CA LYS A 33 20.07 -2.46 5.91
C LYS A 33 18.84 -2.26 6.79
N ALA A 34 17.93 -3.22 6.73
CA ALA A 34 16.72 -3.27 7.53
C ALA A 34 16.73 -4.47 8.48
N ARG A 35 16.19 -4.30 9.68
CA ARG A 35 15.96 -5.38 10.63
C ARG A 35 14.68 -6.13 10.26
N TRP A 36 14.78 -7.45 10.12
CA TRP A 36 13.67 -8.35 9.83
C TRP A 36 13.84 -9.64 10.63
N ASN A 37 12.81 -10.07 11.36
CA ASN A 37 12.88 -11.25 12.24
C ASN A 37 14.12 -11.29 13.15
N GLY A 38 14.52 -10.12 13.68
CA GLY A 38 15.66 -9.96 14.58
C GLY A 38 17.04 -9.99 13.91
N ARG A 39 17.12 -10.14 12.57
CA ARG A 39 18.38 -10.12 11.81
C ARG A 39 18.44 -8.94 10.86
N MET A 40 19.64 -8.51 10.46
CA MET A 40 19.83 -7.40 9.52
C MET A 40 19.96 -7.94 8.10
N TYR A 41 19.15 -7.44 7.19
CA TYR A 41 19.14 -7.81 5.78
C TYR A 41 19.29 -6.59 4.88
N LYS A 42 19.84 -6.79 3.69
CA LYS A 42 19.88 -5.77 2.66
C LYS A 42 18.51 -5.70 1.96
N ALA A 43 17.89 -4.54 2.00
CA ALA A 43 16.56 -4.31 1.46
C ALA A 43 16.48 -2.99 0.69
N LYS A 44 15.66 -2.93 -0.35
CA LYS A 44 15.30 -1.72 -1.07
C LYS A 44 14.04 -1.13 -0.46
N VAL A 45 14.04 0.16 -0.14
CA VAL A 45 12.86 0.85 0.36
C VAL A 45 11.97 1.20 -0.84
N LEU A 46 10.72 0.78 -0.82
CA LEU A 46 9.79 0.98 -1.94
C LEU A 46 8.74 2.04 -1.64
N TYR A 47 8.34 2.17 -0.38
CA TYR A 47 7.38 3.16 0.06
C TYR A 47 7.52 3.41 1.56
N ILE A 48 7.25 4.63 2.02
CA ILE A 48 7.23 5.01 3.43
C ILE A 48 5.92 5.72 3.71
N GLY A 49 5.20 5.27 4.74
CA GLY A 49 3.90 5.85 5.09
C GLY A 49 3.19 5.10 6.21
N PRO A 50 1.87 5.32 6.39
CA PRO A 50 1.05 4.53 7.30
C PRO A 50 1.04 3.05 6.89
N LYS A 51 0.81 2.18 7.88
CA LYS A 51 0.84 0.72 7.70
C LYS A 51 -0.15 0.26 6.62
N GLU A 52 -1.36 0.79 6.65
CA GLU A 52 -2.42 0.45 5.70
C GLU A 52 -1.99 0.71 4.25
N LEU A 53 -1.29 1.81 4.00
CA LEU A 53 -0.76 2.15 2.68
C LEU A 53 0.32 1.18 2.21
N CYS A 54 1.21 0.82 3.11
CA CYS A 54 2.26 -0.15 2.83
C CYS A 54 1.66 -1.52 2.49
N GLU A 55 0.62 -1.95 3.21
CA GLU A 55 -0.07 -3.22 2.97
C GLU A 55 -0.85 -3.22 1.65
N VAL A 56 -1.49 -2.11 1.28
CA VAL A 56 -2.19 -1.97 0.00
C VAL A 56 -1.22 -1.95 -1.18
N LYS A 57 -0.05 -1.33 -1.03
CA LYS A 57 1.00 -1.27 -2.08
C LYS A 57 1.87 -2.53 -2.13
N ALA A 58 1.96 -3.32 -1.06
CA ALA A 58 2.72 -4.56 -1.01
C ALA A 58 2.43 -5.53 -2.18
N PRO A 59 1.18 -5.87 -2.53
CA PRO A 59 0.90 -6.77 -3.66
C PRO A 59 1.43 -6.28 -5.01
N ASN A 60 1.59 -4.96 -5.18
CA ASN A 60 2.02 -4.32 -6.42
C ASN A 60 3.56 -4.27 -6.60
N VAL A 61 4.31 -4.85 -5.66
CA VAL A 61 5.76 -4.98 -5.77
C VAL A 61 6.10 -6.14 -6.69
N THR A 62 6.88 -5.88 -7.74
CA THR A 62 7.33 -6.91 -8.69
C THR A 62 8.42 -7.80 -8.10
N GLU A 63 8.75 -8.89 -8.81
CA GLU A 63 9.81 -9.82 -8.41
C GLU A 63 11.21 -9.19 -8.45
N GLU A 64 11.36 -8.07 -9.16
CA GLU A 64 12.58 -7.29 -9.28
C GLU A 64 12.75 -6.26 -8.15
N GLY A 65 11.74 -6.11 -7.28
CA GLY A 65 11.75 -5.10 -6.24
C GLY A 65 11.50 -3.70 -6.79
N GLU A 66 10.55 -3.59 -7.71
CA GLU A 66 9.99 -2.32 -8.16
C GLU A 66 8.54 -2.23 -7.71
N LEU A 67 8.15 -1.05 -7.23
CA LEU A 67 6.75 -0.79 -6.92
C LEU A 67 6.10 -0.27 -8.20
N VAL A 68 5.26 -1.09 -8.82
CA VAL A 68 4.46 -0.65 -9.95
C VAL A 68 3.27 0.10 -9.37
N ASP A 69 3.39 1.42 -9.28
CA ASP A 69 2.22 2.27 -9.11
C ASP A 69 1.45 2.25 -10.43
N THR A 70 0.49 1.34 -10.52
CA THR A 70 -0.46 1.37 -11.62
C THR A 70 -1.24 2.69 -11.49
N PRO A 71 -1.15 3.60 -12.47
CA PRO A 71 -2.08 4.72 -12.51
C PRO A 71 -3.48 4.10 -12.55
N PHE A 72 -4.29 4.50 -11.59
CA PHE A 72 -5.67 4.05 -11.42
C PHE A 72 -6.38 3.96 -12.78
N ASP A 73 -6.72 2.75 -13.21
CA ASP A 73 -7.70 2.59 -14.27
C ASP A 73 -9.04 2.96 -13.67
N VAL A 74 -9.50 4.18 -13.93
CA VAL A 74 -10.86 4.63 -13.64
C VAL A 74 -11.82 4.01 -14.66
N SER A 75 -11.73 2.70 -14.86
CA SER A 75 -12.69 1.96 -15.65
C SER A 75 -13.91 1.69 -14.80
N ARG A 76 -14.78 2.71 -14.78
CA ARG A 76 -16.25 2.63 -14.69
C ARG A 76 -16.79 1.36 -14.01
N SER A 77 -16.78 1.33 -12.67
CA SER A 77 -17.80 0.59 -11.93
C SER A 77 -19.13 1.33 -12.08
N SER A 78 -19.72 1.26 -13.26
CA SER A 78 -21.09 1.66 -13.52
C SER A 78 -21.67 0.70 -14.55
N LEU A 79 -22.63 -0.11 -14.09
CA LEU A 79 -23.50 -1.04 -14.82
C LEU A 79 -22.80 -2.38 -15.11
N LEU A 80 -23.21 -3.51 -14.54
CA LEU A 80 -24.56 -4.08 -14.66
C LEU A 80 -24.99 -4.92 -13.45
N LEU A 81 -26.26 -4.74 -13.10
CA LEU A 81 -27.13 -5.66 -12.38
C LEU A 81 -27.42 -6.93 -13.22
N ASP A 82 -28.05 -7.91 -12.57
CA ASP A 82 -28.67 -9.15 -13.06
C ASP A 82 -27.76 -10.39 -13.04
N GLU A 83 -28.15 -11.58 -12.57
CA GLU A 83 -29.22 -12.08 -11.71
C GLU A 83 -28.79 -13.52 -11.28
N GLU A 84 -29.26 -13.91 -10.09
CA GLU A 84 -29.44 -15.25 -9.50
C GLU A 84 -28.58 -16.48 -9.85
N SER A 85 -28.08 -17.16 -8.81
CA SER A 85 -28.46 -18.55 -8.55
C SER A 85 -28.21 -18.97 -7.10
N SER A 86 -29.30 -19.35 -6.43
CA SER A 86 -29.40 -19.89 -5.07
C SER A 86 -28.56 -21.15 -4.80
N SER A 87 -28.02 -21.28 -3.60
CA SER A 87 -28.50 -22.27 -2.61
C SER A 87 -27.88 -22.08 -1.22
N ASN A 88 -28.76 -22.04 -0.22
CA ASN A 88 -28.51 -21.81 1.20
C ASN A 88 -27.67 -22.92 1.86
N THR A 89 -26.76 -22.59 2.78
CA THR A 89 -26.61 -23.31 4.07
C THR A 89 -25.99 -22.44 5.17
N ARG A 90 -26.86 -21.98 6.09
CA ARG A 90 -26.74 -21.81 7.55
C ARG A 90 -25.48 -21.20 8.20
N LEU A 91 -25.75 -20.01 8.74
CA LEU A 91 -25.55 -19.54 10.12
C LEU A 91 -24.13 -19.42 10.72
N ASN A 92 -23.93 -18.19 11.20
CA ASN A 92 -23.18 -17.69 12.35
C ASN A 92 -21.68 -17.35 12.20
N THR A 93 -21.35 -16.16 12.72
CA THR A 93 -20.02 -15.55 12.89
C THR A 93 -19.54 -14.61 11.77
N SER A 94 -20.25 -13.51 11.49
CA SER A 94 -19.66 -12.43 10.66
C SER A 94 -20.33 -11.08 10.95
N MET A 95 -19.96 -10.44 12.05
CA MET A 95 -20.29 -9.02 12.30
C MET A 95 -19.02 -8.17 12.46
N GLU A 96 -17.84 -8.73 12.19
CA GLU A 96 -16.55 -8.03 12.24
C GLU A 96 -15.91 -7.87 10.84
N GLU A 97 -16.39 -8.58 9.82
CA GLU A 97 -15.82 -8.53 8.46
C GLU A 97 -16.40 -7.42 7.58
N GLU A 98 -17.65 -6.99 7.81
CA GLU A 98 -18.27 -5.92 7.02
C GLU A 98 -17.73 -4.53 7.42
N GLN A 99 -17.45 -4.32 8.71
CA GLN A 99 -16.86 -3.07 9.21
C GLN A 99 -15.43 -2.86 8.70
N MET A 100 -14.66 -3.95 8.53
CA MET A 100 -13.30 -3.91 7.99
C MET A 100 -13.27 -3.63 6.48
N ARG A 101 -14.30 -4.04 5.72
CA ARG A 101 -14.42 -3.70 4.29
C ARG A 101 -14.75 -2.23 4.08
N PHE A 102 -15.65 -1.66 4.87
CA PHE A 102 -16.03 -0.26 4.76
C PHE A 102 -14.86 0.68 5.13
N ASN A 103 -14.07 0.33 6.15
CA ASN A 103 -12.87 1.09 6.49
C ASN A 103 -11.78 0.99 5.42
N LYS A 104 -11.61 -0.16 4.76
CA LYS A 104 -10.64 -0.31 3.66
C LYS A 104 -10.99 0.60 2.47
N GLU A 105 -12.28 0.72 2.15
CA GLU A 105 -12.74 1.62 1.08
C GLU A 105 -12.62 3.10 1.48
N GLY A 106 -12.91 3.44 2.75
CA GLY A 106 -12.74 4.80 3.27
C GLY A 106 -11.26 5.25 3.28
N VAL A 107 -10.36 4.40 3.74
CA VAL A 107 -8.91 4.68 3.79
C VAL A 107 -8.35 4.82 2.37
N THR A 108 -8.72 3.94 1.44
CA THR A 108 -8.30 4.06 0.02
C THR A 108 -8.84 5.32 -0.66
N ARG A 109 -10.04 5.80 -0.29
CA ARG A 109 -10.55 7.10 -0.75
C ARG A 109 -9.77 8.28 -0.16
N LEU A 110 -9.39 8.22 1.12
CA LEU A 110 -8.63 9.29 1.78
C LEU A 110 -7.22 9.43 1.20
N ILE A 111 -6.56 8.30 0.94
CA ILE A 111 -5.25 8.23 0.27
C ILE A 111 -5.28 8.95 -1.08
N LYS A 112 -6.33 8.71 -1.88
CA LYS A 112 -6.49 9.32 -3.20
C LYS A 112 -6.61 10.84 -3.13
N VAL A 113 -7.27 11.36 -2.10
CA VAL A 113 -7.39 12.81 -1.90
C VAL A 113 -6.04 13.41 -1.51
N GLU A 114 -5.29 12.78 -0.61
CA GLU A 114 -3.99 13.29 -0.14
C GLU A 114 -2.93 13.38 -1.25
N GLU A 115 -2.87 12.39 -2.13
CA GLU A 115 -1.95 12.36 -3.28
C GLU A 115 -2.31 13.44 -4.33
N SER A 116 -3.60 13.65 -4.60
CA SER A 116 -4.06 14.72 -5.51
C SER A 116 -3.76 16.13 -4.97
N VAL A 117 -3.79 16.31 -3.64
CA VAL A 117 -3.42 17.57 -2.98
C VAL A 117 -1.90 17.79 -3.04
N GLY A 118 -1.09 16.73 -2.97
CA GLY A 118 0.36 16.79 -3.16
C GLY A 118 0.73 17.32 -4.54
N LEU A 119 0.14 16.77 -5.60
CA LEU A 119 0.38 17.21 -6.98
C LEU A 119 -0.05 18.67 -7.20
N LEU A 120 -1.15 19.10 -6.59
CA LEU A 120 -1.61 20.49 -6.64
C LEU A 120 -0.65 21.45 -5.95
N LYS A 121 -0.04 21.05 -4.82
CA LYS A 121 0.97 21.86 -4.14
C LYS A 121 2.21 22.05 -5.01
N ASP A 122 2.68 20.99 -5.66
CA ASP A 122 3.85 21.07 -6.55
C ASP A 122 3.59 21.94 -7.78
N LEU A 123 2.38 21.89 -8.34
CA LEU A 123 1.95 22.72 -9.47
C LEU A 123 1.81 24.21 -9.08
N VAL A 124 1.27 24.48 -7.88
CA VAL A 124 1.19 25.85 -7.35
C VAL A 124 2.58 26.41 -7.05
N VAL A 125 3.50 25.59 -6.53
CA VAL A 125 4.90 26.00 -6.32
C VAL A 125 5.60 26.32 -7.64
N GLN A 126 5.35 25.54 -8.70
CA GLN A 126 5.87 25.84 -10.05
C GLN A 126 5.26 27.08 -10.72
N MET A 127 4.04 27.50 -10.35
CA MET A 127 3.42 28.71 -10.90
C MET A 127 3.88 30.02 -10.23
N TYR A 128 4.53 29.94 -9.06
CA TYR A 128 4.95 31.11 -8.26
C TYR A 128 6.47 31.34 -8.22
N VAL A 129 7.25 30.62 -9.06
CA VAL A 129 8.68 30.82 -9.33
C VAL A 129 8.85 31.34 -10.75
#